data_AF-A0A820B5D0-F1
#
_entry.id   AF-A0A820B5D0-F1
#
_cell.length_a   1.000
_cell.length_b   1.000
_cell.length_c   1.000
_cell.angle_alpha   90.00
_cell.angle_beta   90.00
_cell.angle_gamma   90.00
#
_symmetry.space_group_name_H-M   'P 1'
#
loop_
_entity.id
_entity.type
_entity.pdbx_description
1 polymer ?
#
loop_
_entity_poly.entity_id
_entity_poly.type
_entity_poly.pdbx_seq_one_letter_code
_entity_poly.pdbx_strand_id
1 'polypeptide(L)'
;MQFESSSSEEQVMDDDVDSQVWGEIESESDAEFSEDHGMIQEVPENLKDSTISPIDCYRYFITAAIINLIVRETNRYAEQHLETHELTKRSKTLQWKPTTHEEVLKFLEIIIEMGLVQMPKVDYY
;
A
#
# COMPACT_ATOMS: atom_id res chain seq x y z
N MET A 1 4.88 -0.75 55.36
CA MET A 1 3.82 -1.22 54.44
C MET A 1 4.42 -1.26 53.05
N GLN A 2 4.73 -2.45 52.57
CA GLN A 2 5.18 -2.68 51.19
C GLN A 2 3.96 -2.59 50.28
N PHE A 3 4.07 -1.81 49.20
CA PHE A 3 3.04 -1.65 48.18
C PHE A 3 3.31 -2.73 47.13
N GLU A 4 2.56 -3.83 47.17
CA GLU A 4 2.60 -4.82 46.09
C GLU A 4 1.86 -4.24 44.89
N SER A 5 2.61 -3.95 43.82
CA SER A 5 2.05 -3.52 42.55
C SER A 5 1.52 -4.77 41.83
N SER A 6 0.20 -4.97 41.85
CA SER A 6 -0.45 -6.03 41.08
C SER A 6 -0.42 -5.64 39.60
N SER A 7 0.53 -6.21 38.86
CA SER A 7 0.61 -6.13 37.41
C SER A 7 -0.46 -7.04 36.82
N SER A 8 -1.54 -6.44 36.30
CA SER A 8 -2.56 -7.19 35.55
C SER A 8 -2.05 -7.40 34.13
N GLU A 9 -1.75 -8.65 33.79
CA GLU A 9 -1.35 -9.08 32.46
C GLU A 9 -2.56 -9.01 31.52
N GLU A 10 -2.53 -8.08 30.57
CA GLU A 10 -3.49 -8.04 29.46
C GLU A 10 -3.18 -9.21 28.52
N GLN A 11 -4.13 -10.14 28.39
CA GLN A 11 -4.08 -11.20 27.39
C GLN A 11 -4.25 -10.58 26.00
N VAL A 12 -3.13 -10.45 25.28
CA VAL A 12 -3.11 -10.23 23.84
C VAL A 12 -3.75 -11.44 23.16
N MET A 13 -4.90 -11.22 22.51
CA MET A 13 -5.43 -12.15 21.53
C MET A 13 -4.52 -12.08 20.30
N ASP A 14 -3.66 -13.08 20.15
CA ASP A 14 -2.92 -13.37 18.93
C ASP A 14 -3.94 -13.70 17.83
N ASP A 15 -4.27 -12.71 16.99
CA ASP A 15 -4.83 -12.99 15.68
C ASP A 15 -3.67 -13.57 14.85
N ASP A 16 -3.60 -14.91 14.81
CA ASP A 16 -2.65 -15.71 14.04
C ASP A 16 -2.86 -15.46 12.53
N VAL A 17 -2.31 -14.33 12.08
CA VAL A 17 -2.15 -13.93 10.68
C VAL A 17 -0.68 -14.11 10.28
N ASP A 18 -0.01 -15.14 10.80
CA ASP A 18 1.39 -15.44 10.43
C ASP A 18 1.63 -16.89 9.99
N SER A 19 0.56 -17.66 9.73
CA SER A 19 0.70 -19.03 9.23
C SER A 19 0.90 -19.13 7.70
N GLN A 20 0.96 -18.02 6.96
CA GLN A 20 1.47 -18.03 5.58
C GLN A 20 3.00 -18.00 5.57
N VAL A 21 3.59 -19.10 6.01
CA VAL A 21 5.01 -19.38 5.81
C VAL A 21 5.23 -19.64 4.32
N TRP A 22 6.09 -18.85 3.67
CA TRP A 22 6.54 -19.11 2.31
C TRP A 22 7.13 -20.53 2.23
N GLY A 23 6.41 -21.42 1.54
CA GLY A 23 6.80 -22.82 1.34
C GLY A 23 7.50 -23.05 0.01
N GLU A 24 8.16 -24.19 -0.11
CA GLU A 24 8.72 -24.68 -1.37
C GLU A 24 7.56 -24.99 -2.33
N ILE A 25 7.63 -24.45 -3.55
CA ILE A 25 6.59 -24.65 -4.57
C ILE A 25 6.76 -26.08 -5.10
N GLU A 26 5.95 -27.02 -4.59
CA GLU A 26 5.98 -28.44 -5.00
C GLU A 26 5.43 -28.68 -6.42
N SER A 27 4.73 -27.69 -7.00
CA SER A 27 4.21 -27.76 -8.36
C SER A 27 5.07 -26.94 -9.31
N GLU A 28 5.85 -27.60 -10.14
CA GLU A 28 6.22 -27.03 -11.44
C GLU A 28 4.90 -26.70 -12.14
N SER A 29 4.58 -25.41 -12.26
CA SER A 29 3.42 -25.01 -13.04
C SER A 29 3.69 -25.46 -14.49
N ASP A 30 2.89 -26.38 -15.02
CA ASP A 30 2.84 -26.73 -16.45
C ASP A 30 2.40 -25.55 -17.34
N ALA A 31 2.34 -24.33 -16.78
CA ALA A 31 2.18 -23.11 -17.55
C ALA A 31 3.45 -22.92 -18.38
N GLU A 32 3.43 -23.44 -19.61
CA GLU A 32 4.38 -23.04 -20.64
C GLU A 32 4.40 -21.51 -20.69
N PHE A 33 5.58 -20.95 -20.50
CA PHE A 33 5.80 -19.52 -20.62
C PHE A 33 5.33 -19.09 -22.01
N SER A 34 4.23 -18.32 -22.06
CA SER A 34 3.78 -17.72 -23.30
C SER A 34 4.77 -16.64 -23.68
N GLU A 35 5.29 -16.72 -24.91
CA GLU A 35 6.20 -15.73 -25.49
C GLU A 35 5.48 -14.37 -25.75
N ASP A 36 4.19 -14.27 -25.46
CA ASP A 36 3.47 -13.00 -25.39
C ASP A 36 3.72 -12.31 -24.05
N HIS A 37 4.90 -11.73 -23.94
CA HIS A 37 5.35 -10.95 -22.80
C HIS A 37 5.40 -9.48 -23.18
N GLY A 38 4.72 -8.64 -22.40
CA GLY A 38 4.67 -7.20 -22.66
C GLY A 38 3.47 -6.52 -22.02
N MET A 39 3.23 -5.27 -22.43
CA MET A 39 2.02 -4.55 -22.03
C MET A 39 0.82 -5.13 -22.78
N ILE A 40 -0.25 -5.46 -22.04
CA ILE A 40 -1.53 -5.99 -22.58
C ILE A 40 -2.18 -5.00 -23.56
N GLN A 41 -1.80 -3.72 -23.49
CA GLN A 41 -2.23 -2.68 -24.40
C GLN A 41 -1.08 -2.25 -25.28
N GLU A 42 -1.24 -2.44 -26.60
CA GLU A 42 -0.29 -1.91 -27.57
C GLU A 42 -0.19 -0.39 -27.44
N VAL A 43 1.03 0.11 -27.34
CA VAL A 43 1.31 1.53 -27.43
C VAL A 43 0.81 2.01 -28.81
N PRO A 44 -0.10 3.00 -28.88
CA PRO A 44 -0.70 3.39 -30.15
C PRO A 44 0.39 3.77 -31.16
N GLU A 45 0.29 3.28 -32.40
CA GLU A 45 1.31 3.45 -33.45
C GLU A 45 1.67 4.91 -33.76
N ASN A 46 0.81 5.84 -33.36
CA ASN A 46 1.03 7.29 -33.43
C ASN A 46 2.20 7.77 -32.53
N LEU A 47 2.68 6.91 -31.62
CA LEU A 47 3.83 7.13 -30.74
C LEU A 47 5.13 6.54 -31.31
N LYS A 48 5.16 6.17 -32.60
CA LYS A 48 6.40 5.73 -33.27
C LYS A 48 7.40 6.87 -33.53
N ASP A 49 6.98 8.13 -33.38
CA ASP A 49 7.81 9.31 -33.69
C ASP A 49 7.95 10.31 -32.52
N SER A 50 7.61 9.90 -31.30
CA SER A 50 7.71 10.77 -30.11
C SER A 50 8.12 9.96 -28.90
N THR A 51 9.27 10.34 -28.35
CA THR A 51 9.90 9.80 -27.14
C THR A 51 8.88 9.54 -26.03
N ILE A 52 8.61 8.27 -25.73
CA ILE A 52 7.83 7.86 -24.57
C ILE A 52 8.49 8.47 -23.33
N SER A 53 7.78 9.34 -22.62
CA SER A 53 8.28 9.90 -21.38
C SER A 53 8.05 8.90 -20.24
N PRO A 54 8.93 8.84 -19.21
CA PRO A 54 8.71 8.00 -18.04
C PRO A 54 7.33 8.20 -17.37
N ILE A 55 6.77 9.39 -17.47
CA ILE A 55 5.41 9.69 -16.96
C ILE A 55 4.31 8.97 -17.72
N ASP A 56 4.51 8.71 -19.02
CA ASP A 56 3.54 7.99 -19.85
C ASP A 56 3.50 6.53 -19.41
N CYS A 57 4.67 5.91 -19.21
CA CYS A 57 4.78 4.57 -18.63
C CYS A 57 4.07 4.49 -17.28
N TYR A 58 4.33 5.44 -16.37
CA TYR A 58 3.66 5.48 -15.07
C TYR A 58 2.13 5.50 -15.20
N ARG A 59 1.58 6.31 -16.11
CA ARG A 59 0.13 6.45 -16.31
C ARG A 59 -0.53 5.20 -16.92
N TYR A 60 0.23 4.39 -17.67
CA TYR A 60 -0.29 3.10 -18.16
C TYR A 60 -0.51 2.09 -17.04
N PHE A 61 0.41 2.03 -16.06
CA PHE A 61 0.27 1.11 -14.93
C PHE A 61 -0.65 1.66 -13.84
N ILE A 62 -0.48 2.93 -13.48
CA ILE A 62 -1.21 3.60 -12.40
C ILE A 62 -2.33 4.45 -12.99
N THR A 63 -3.42 3.78 -13.34
CA THR A 63 -4.60 4.43 -13.93
C THR A 63 -5.43 5.17 -12.86
N ALA A 64 -6.22 6.16 -13.29
CA ALA A 64 -7.15 6.86 -12.40
C ALA A 64 -8.15 5.91 -11.72
N ALA A 65 -8.51 4.79 -12.35
CA ALA A 65 -9.37 3.77 -11.75
C ALA A 65 -8.71 3.11 -10.53
N ILE A 66 -7.42 2.80 -10.61
CA ILE A 66 -6.63 2.24 -9.50
C ILE A 66 -6.52 3.27 -8.38
N ILE A 67 -6.21 4.53 -8.70
CA ILE A 67 -6.14 5.58 -7.67
C ILE A 67 -7.48 5.75 -6.96
N ASN A 68 -8.59 5.81 -7.70
CA ASN A 68 -9.93 5.90 -7.10
C ASN A 68 -10.30 4.69 -6.24
N LEU A 69 -9.86 3.49 -6.64
CA LEU A 69 -10.00 2.28 -5.84
C LEU A 69 -9.23 2.41 -4.52
N ILE A 70 -7.97 2.84 -4.56
CA ILE A 70 -7.15 3.06 -3.36
C ILE A 70 -7.81 4.09 -2.44
N VAL A 71 -8.23 5.24 -2.97
CA VAL A 71 -8.91 6.29 -2.19
C VAL A 71 -10.14 5.73 -1.48
N ARG A 72 -11.00 5.01 -2.20
CA ARG A 72 -12.23 4.44 -1.64
C ARG A 72 -11.93 3.43 -0.55
N GLU A 73 -10.99 2.52 -0.79
CA GLU A 73 -10.67 1.46 0.14
C GLU A 73 -9.97 1.97 1.41
N THR A 74 -9.04 2.92 1.28
CA THR A 74 -8.39 3.56 2.41
C THR A 74 -9.39 4.32 3.29
N ASN A 75 -10.32 5.05 2.68
CA ASN A 75 -11.35 5.77 3.42
C ASN A 75 -12.33 4.82 4.12
N ARG A 76 -12.77 3.76 3.42
CA ARG A 76 -13.63 2.73 3.99
C ARG A 76 -12.96 2.05 5.19
N TYR A 77 -11.69 1.68 5.06
CA TYR A 77 -10.95 1.06 6.17
C TYR A 77 -10.84 2.02 7.36
N ALA A 78 -10.54 3.29 7.13
CA ALA A 78 -10.44 4.26 8.22
C ALA A 78 -11.76 4.47 8.96
N GLU A 79 -12.89 4.51 8.24
CA GLU A 79 -14.23 4.56 8.84
C GLU A 79 -14.50 3.31 9.69
N GLN A 80 -14.25 2.11 9.14
CA GLN A 80 -14.42 0.85 9.87
C GLN A 80 -13.53 0.79 11.12
N HIS A 81 -12.30 1.26 11.02
CA HIS A 81 -11.36 1.28 12.14
C HIS A 81 -11.80 2.25 13.24
N LEU A 82 -12.37 3.41 12.88
CA LEU A 82 -12.96 4.36 13.83
C LEU A 82 -14.19 3.80 14.55
N GLU A 83 -15.01 3.01 13.87
CA GLU A 83 -16.24 2.42 14.44
C GLU A 83 -15.97 1.22 15.34
N THR A 84 -14.93 0.44 15.04
CA THR A 84 -14.68 -0.85 15.70
C THR A 84 -13.69 -0.77 16.86
N HIS A 85 -12.81 0.24 16.90
CA HIS A 85 -11.75 0.33 17.90
C HIS A 85 -12.03 1.40 18.97
N GLU A 86 -11.79 1.07 20.24
CA GLU A 86 -11.79 2.06 21.31
C GLU A 86 -10.50 2.90 21.29
N LEU A 87 -10.60 4.12 20.77
CA LEU A 87 -9.46 5.01 20.63
C LEU A 87 -9.28 5.90 21.86
N THR A 88 -8.04 6.02 22.32
CA THR A 88 -7.70 6.97 23.39
C THR A 88 -7.94 8.41 22.91
N LYS A 89 -8.32 9.32 23.84
CA LYS A 89 -8.66 10.73 23.53
C LYS A 89 -7.55 11.53 22.83
N ARG A 90 -6.31 11.02 22.84
CA ARG A 90 -5.14 11.64 22.18
C ARG A 90 -4.74 10.93 20.88
N SER A 91 -5.48 9.92 20.45
CA SER A 91 -5.20 9.20 19.22
C SER A 91 -5.30 10.13 18.01
N LYS A 92 -4.29 10.07 17.13
CA LYS A 92 -4.31 10.78 15.84
C LYS A 92 -5.40 10.22 14.91
N THR A 93 -5.76 8.96 15.09
CA THR A 93 -6.83 8.30 14.33
C THR A 93 -8.16 9.04 14.47
N LEU A 94 -8.48 9.57 15.66
CA LEU A 94 -9.69 10.38 15.88
C LEU A 94 -9.72 11.69 15.06
N GLN A 95 -8.57 12.13 14.54
CA GLN A 95 -8.45 13.31 13.68
C GLN A 95 -8.37 12.94 12.20
N TRP A 96 -8.63 11.68 11.86
CA TRP A 96 -8.62 11.20 10.48
C TRP A 96 -9.56 12.04 9.61
N LYS A 97 -9.09 12.31 8.39
CA LYS A 97 -9.87 12.94 7.34
C LYS A 97 -9.81 12.04 6.12
N PRO A 98 -10.93 11.88 5.38
CA PRO A 98 -10.91 11.12 4.14
C PRO A 98 -9.82 11.63 3.20
N THR A 99 -9.01 10.71 2.68
CA THR A 99 -7.99 11.02 1.69
C THR A 99 -8.61 11.31 0.33
N THR A 100 -7.91 12.11 -0.46
CA THR A 100 -8.29 12.52 -1.80
C THR A 100 -7.41 11.89 -2.86
N HIS A 101 -7.88 11.92 -4.11
CA HIS A 101 -7.11 11.44 -5.26
C HIS A 101 -5.73 12.13 -5.39
N GLU A 102 -5.66 13.43 -5.12
CA GLU A 102 -4.40 14.19 -5.17
C GLU A 102 -3.42 13.78 -4.07
N GLU A 103 -3.92 13.52 -2.87
CA GLU A 103 -3.08 13.07 -1.75
C GLU A 103 -2.51 11.67 -2.00
N VAL A 104 -3.31 10.75 -2.55
CA VAL A 104 -2.83 9.42 -2.92
C VAL A 104 -1.79 9.48 -4.03
N LEU A 105 -1.95 10.36 -5.02
CA LEU A 105 -0.92 10.57 -6.04
C LEU A 105 0.40 11.09 -5.46
N LYS A 106 0.33 12.11 -4.57
CA LYS A 106 1.52 12.64 -3.88
C LYS A 106 2.18 11.59 -3.00
N PHE A 107 1.39 10.75 -2.32
CA PHE A 107 1.92 9.66 -1.53
C PHE A 107 2.70 8.64 -2.39
N LEU A 108 2.18 8.28 -3.56
CA LEU A 108 2.89 7.41 -4.51
C LEU A 108 4.14 8.07 -5.11
N GLU A 109 4.09 9.37 -5.38
CA GLU A 109 5.26 10.15 -5.81
C GLU A 109 6.39 10.07 -4.78
N ILE A 110 6.07 10.28 -3.49
CA ILE A 110 7.04 10.15 -2.38
C ILE A 110 7.57 8.71 -2.30
N ILE A 111 6.73 7.68 -2.48
CA ILE A 111 7.20 6.28 -2.49
C ILE A 111 8.20 6.03 -3.61
N ILE A 112 7.92 6.52 -4.81
CA ILE A 112 8.83 6.38 -5.95
C ILE A 112 10.14 7.12 -5.65
N GLU A 113 10.08 8.33 -5.09
CA GLU A 113 11.27 9.09 -4.70
C GLU A 113 12.10 8.35 -3.64
N MET A 114 11.47 7.75 -2.62
CA MET A 114 12.15 6.92 -1.62
C MET A 114 12.83 5.70 -2.24
N GLY A 115 12.24 5.11 -3.28
CA GLY A 115 12.84 4.01 -4.04
C GLY A 115 14.02 4.44 -4.91
N LEU A 116 14.01 5.69 -5.40
CA LEU A 116 15.06 6.24 -6.26
C LEU A 116 16.24 6.82 -5.48
N VAL A 117 15.97 7.55 -4.41
CA VAL A 117 16.96 8.21 -3.57
C VAL A 117 16.84 7.64 -2.17
N GLN A 118 17.88 6.98 -1.68
CA GLN A 118 17.90 6.45 -0.32
C GLN A 118 18.47 7.48 0.66
N MET A 119 17.61 8.01 1.53
CA MET A 119 18.00 8.90 2.62
C MET A 119 18.35 8.08 3.86
N PRO A 120 19.32 8.51 4.67
CA PRO A 120 19.75 7.76 5.86
C PRO A 120 18.64 7.55 6.91
N LYS A 121 17.59 8.37 6.88
CA LYS A 121 16.46 8.34 7.81
C LYS A 121 15.18 8.72 7.08
N VAL A 122 14.07 8.14 7.52
CA VAL A 122 12.73 8.40 6.97
C VAL A 122 12.33 9.87 7.14
N ASP A 123 12.73 10.50 8.26
CA ASP A 123 12.43 11.90 8.55
C ASP A 123 13.07 12.92 7.58
N TYR A 124 13.93 12.47 6.66
CA TYR A 124 14.59 13.32 5.68
C TYR A 124 13.93 13.30 4.29
N TYR A 125 12.86 12.53 4.12
CA TYR A 125 11.95 12.59 2.98
C TYR A 125 10.76 13.51 3.31
#